data_AF-A0A1Q7QG59-F1
#
_entry.id   AF-A0A1Q7QG59-F1
#
_cell.length_a   1.000
_cell.length_b   1.000
_cell.length_c   1.000
_cell.angle_alpha   90.00
_cell.angle_beta   90.00
_cell.angle_gamma   90.00
#
_symmetry.space_group_name_H-M   'P 1'
#
loop_
_entity.id
_entity.type
_entity.pdbx_description
1 polymer ?
#
loop_
_entity_poly.entity_id
_entity_poly.type
_entity_poly.pdbx_seq_one_letter_code
_entity_poly.pdbx_strand_id
1 'polypeptide(L)'
;MLPIIAAGVVVAVLAVAVIGYAAAGIAFASSRIAGTRTTYNAVVAHQNTITDEFNAFDNNLTGVNLTSATATQLKQSRAAYDTLVSQSRAAQPTIAADDASLASAQARLNDNSWLTLFSRSSLNNASAKMGHERKALAAAKAITGDLIQLGTFYQAFYDSLIDLDTLSTKAQATDFTGAAAAITTLKADIAKSIQLSSAPGLPPEMKLFLTDFQTLAVDFGKLLDAAIAGDSNGASADLKAVDADITKIGSYDTDKMSSEIKAFYQPLIDTFNSEIAKANKA
;
A
#
# COMPACT_ATOMS: atom_id res chain seq x y z
N MET A 1 35.91 8.75 13.70
CA MET A 1 36.32 9.77 12.71
C MET A 1 36.05 9.21 11.31
N LEU A 2 35.21 9.92 10.56
CA LEU A 2 34.93 9.91 9.10
C LEU A 2 34.54 8.59 8.41
N PRO A 3 33.26 8.40 8.02
CA PRO A 3 32.81 7.25 7.25
C PRO A 3 32.93 7.46 5.74
N ILE A 4 33.47 6.44 5.09
CA ILE A 4 33.55 6.22 3.65
C ILE A 4 32.15 5.81 3.15
N ILE A 5 31.30 6.77 2.79
CA ILE A 5 30.10 6.56 1.96
C ILE A 5 29.93 7.79 1.06
N ALA A 6 30.86 7.97 0.12
CA ALA A 6 30.79 9.04 -0.89
C ALA A 6 31.15 8.56 -2.31
N ALA A 7 31.24 7.25 -2.55
CA ALA A 7 31.66 6.70 -3.84
C ALA A 7 30.64 5.74 -4.51
N GLY A 8 29.42 5.60 -3.98
CA GLY A 8 28.43 4.63 -4.46
C GLY A 8 27.26 5.19 -5.29
N VAL A 9 27.04 6.50 -5.31
CA VAL A 9 25.80 7.10 -5.85
C VAL A 9 25.99 7.73 -7.25
N VAL A 10 27.22 7.99 -7.69
CA VAL A 10 27.48 8.66 -8.97
C VAL A 10 27.73 7.68 -10.13
N VAL A 11 28.07 6.42 -9.86
CA VAL A 11 28.30 5.40 -10.91
C VAL A 11 26.98 4.74 -11.37
N ALA A 12 25.94 4.72 -10.54
CA ALA A 12 24.62 4.21 -10.91
C ALA A 12 23.83 5.14 -11.85
N VAL A 13 24.14 6.45 -11.85
CA VAL A 13 23.49 7.44 -12.71
C VAL A 13 24.14 7.53 -14.10
N LEU A 14 25.44 7.18 -14.23
CA LEU A 14 26.16 7.24 -15.51
C LEU A 14 25.87 6.06 -16.46
N ALA A 15 25.29 4.95 -15.98
CA ALA A 15 24.83 3.84 -16.83
C ALA A 15 23.52 4.14 -17.58
N VAL A 16 22.77 5.17 -17.17
CA VAL A 16 21.50 5.59 -17.80
C VAL A 16 21.73 6.42 -19.07
N ALA A 17 22.94 7.00 -19.27
CA ALA A 17 23.25 7.88 -20.39
C ALA A 17 23.64 7.17 -21.71
N VAL A 18 23.91 5.85 -21.68
CA VAL A 18 24.35 5.09 -22.89
C VAL A 18 23.17 4.62 -23.76
N ILE A 19 21.94 4.87 -23.32
CA ILE A 19 20.68 4.50 -23.99
C ILE A 19 20.42 5.30 -25.30
N GLY A 20 21.26 6.29 -25.62
CA GLY A 20 21.01 7.25 -26.70
C GLY A 20 21.34 6.86 -28.15
N TYR A 21 21.97 5.72 -28.45
CA TYR A 21 22.43 5.45 -29.82
C TYR A 21 21.85 4.19 -30.44
N ALA A 22 20.89 4.39 -31.34
CA ALA A 22 20.47 3.42 -32.36
C ALA A 22 21.46 3.39 -33.54
N ALA A 23 21.40 2.28 -34.31
CA ALA A 23 22.03 2.00 -35.62
C ALA A 23 23.44 1.36 -35.55
N ALA A 24 23.77 0.27 -36.27
CA ALA A 24 23.33 -0.15 -37.60
C ALA A 24 23.23 -1.69 -37.76
N GLY A 25 22.58 -2.12 -38.84
CA GLY A 25 22.14 -3.50 -39.10
C GLY A 25 23.24 -4.52 -39.40
N ILE A 26 22.82 -5.80 -39.43
CA ILE A 26 23.55 -7.03 -39.83
C ILE A 26 24.17 -7.86 -38.67
N ALA A 27 23.82 -7.58 -37.41
CA ALA A 27 23.93 -8.51 -36.26
C ALA A 27 22.55 -8.75 -35.59
N PHE A 28 21.50 -8.80 -36.40
CA PHE A 28 20.19 -8.19 -36.12
C PHE A 28 19.11 -9.10 -35.49
N ALA A 29 19.36 -10.40 -35.29
CA ALA A 29 18.36 -11.33 -34.73
C ALA A 29 18.74 -11.91 -33.34
N SER A 30 20.02 -12.18 -33.09
CA SER A 30 20.46 -12.93 -31.89
C SER A 30 20.62 -12.06 -30.63
N SER A 31 20.93 -10.77 -30.74
CA SER A 31 21.02 -9.85 -29.58
C SER A 31 19.67 -9.32 -29.10
N ARG A 32 18.63 -9.33 -29.97
CA ARG A 32 17.26 -8.93 -29.59
C ARG A 32 16.61 -9.92 -28.63
N ILE A 33 16.84 -11.23 -28.79
CA ILE A 33 16.36 -12.24 -27.83
C ILE A 33 17.03 -12.09 -26.46
N ALA A 34 18.30 -11.66 -26.42
CA ALA A 34 19.02 -11.39 -25.18
C ALA A 34 18.57 -10.07 -24.49
N GLY A 35 18.31 -9.01 -25.25
CA GLY A 35 17.78 -7.74 -24.72
C GLY A 35 16.33 -7.83 -24.25
N THR A 36 15.48 -8.57 -24.99
CA THR A 36 14.13 -8.90 -24.54
C THR A 36 14.18 -9.76 -23.28
N ARG A 37 15.17 -10.66 -23.13
CA ARG A 37 15.42 -11.38 -21.88
C ARG A 37 15.85 -10.47 -20.72
N THR A 38 16.61 -9.42 -20.94
CA THR A 38 17.02 -8.49 -19.85
C THR A 38 15.88 -7.57 -19.40
N THR A 39 15.11 -7.00 -20.34
CA THR A 39 13.87 -6.27 -20.02
C THR A 39 12.84 -7.18 -19.36
N TYR A 40 12.69 -8.41 -19.87
CA TYR A 40 11.84 -9.43 -19.26
C TYR A 40 12.33 -9.82 -17.85
N ASN A 41 13.63 -9.99 -17.64
CA ASN A 41 14.16 -10.31 -16.31
C ASN A 41 13.99 -9.14 -15.32
N ALA A 42 14.06 -7.89 -15.78
CA ALA A 42 13.75 -6.72 -14.97
C ALA A 42 12.25 -6.64 -14.63
N VAL A 43 11.38 -6.86 -15.62
CA VAL A 43 9.92 -6.95 -15.45
C VAL A 43 9.55 -8.09 -14.49
N VAL A 44 10.19 -9.26 -14.61
CA VAL A 44 10.00 -10.40 -13.69
C VAL A 44 10.54 -10.09 -12.29
N ALA A 45 11.67 -9.37 -12.16
CA ALA A 45 12.18 -8.94 -10.86
C ALA A 45 11.22 -7.93 -10.20
N HIS A 46 10.69 -6.97 -10.96
CA HIS A 46 9.68 -6.03 -10.47
C HIS A 46 8.36 -6.73 -10.11
N GLN A 47 7.97 -7.78 -10.84
CA GLN A 47 6.81 -8.61 -10.53
C GLN A 47 6.98 -9.36 -9.20
N ASN A 48 8.16 -9.91 -8.92
CA ASN A 48 8.44 -10.53 -7.62
C ASN A 48 8.36 -9.51 -6.48
N THR A 49 8.88 -8.29 -6.68
CA THR A 49 8.74 -7.20 -5.70
C THR A 49 7.27 -6.84 -5.46
N ILE A 50 6.45 -6.80 -6.50
CA ILE A 50 5.00 -6.55 -6.39
C ILE A 50 4.29 -7.70 -5.66
N THR A 51 4.67 -8.96 -5.92
CA THR A 51 4.14 -10.11 -5.17
C THR A 51 4.55 -10.08 -3.70
N ASP A 52 5.80 -9.72 -3.40
CA ASP A 52 6.27 -9.56 -2.02
C ASP A 52 5.53 -8.43 -1.30
N GLU A 53 5.23 -7.34 -2.01
CA GLU A 53 4.41 -6.24 -1.52
C GLU A 53 2.98 -6.71 -1.17
N PHE A 54 2.37 -7.55 -2.01
CA PHE A 54 1.04 -8.12 -1.74
C PHE A 54 1.05 -9.08 -0.55
N ASN A 55 2.09 -9.90 -0.41
CA ASN A 55 2.26 -10.78 0.74
C ASN A 55 2.49 -9.98 2.03
N ALA A 56 3.29 -8.91 1.96
CA ALA A 56 3.51 -8.01 3.09
C ALA A 56 2.21 -7.31 3.50
N PHE A 57 1.42 -6.84 2.53
CA PHE A 57 0.09 -6.29 2.76
C PHE A 57 -0.85 -7.29 3.43
N ASP A 58 -0.91 -8.54 2.93
CA ASP A 58 -1.76 -9.59 3.51
C ASP A 58 -1.41 -9.89 4.98
N ASN A 59 -0.11 -9.93 5.29
CA ASN A 59 0.41 -10.13 6.65
C ASN A 59 0.11 -8.94 7.57
N ASN A 60 0.20 -7.71 7.05
CA ASN A 60 -0.04 -6.47 7.81
C ASN A 60 -1.52 -6.20 8.08
N LEU A 61 -2.43 -6.73 7.25
CA LEU A 61 -3.88 -6.68 7.46
C LEU A 61 -4.37 -7.56 8.61
N THR A 62 -3.64 -8.64 8.93
CA THR A 62 -4.03 -9.62 9.95
C THR A 62 -3.28 -9.45 11.29
N GLY A 63 -2.41 -8.45 11.40
CA GLY A 63 -1.32 -8.47 12.38
C GLY A 63 -1.64 -7.93 13.78
N VAL A 64 -2.69 -7.14 13.98
CA VAL A 64 -2.87 -6.40 15.24
C VAL A 64 -4.24 -6.67 15.85
N ASN A 65 -4.24 -7.41 16.97
CA ASN A 65 -5.37 -7.41 17.87
C ASN A 65 -5.43 -6.04 18.58
N LEU A 66 -6.38 -5.20 18.17
CA LEU A 66 -6.56 -3.83 18.66
C LEU A 66 -6.81 -3.76 20.16
N THR A 67 -7.31 -4.84 20.78
CA THR A 67 -7.60 -4.90 22.23
C THR A 67 -6.39 -5.23 23.09
N SER A 68 -5.28 -5.68 22.49
CA SER A 68 -4.08 -6.10 23.23
C SER A 68 -2.77 -5.59 22.62
N ALA A 69 -2.85 -4.65 21.68
CA ALA A 69 -1.68 -4.12 20.99
C ALA A 69 -0.84 -3.24 21.92
N THR A 70 0.47 -3.46 21.93
CA THR A 70 1.42 -2.57 22.60
C THR A 70 1.75 -1.35 21.74
N ALA A 71 2.14 -0.24 22.36
CA ALA A 71 2.65 0.95 21.67
C ALA A 71 3.73 0.64 20.61
N THR A 72 4.61 -0.33 20.91
CA THR A 72 5.65 -0.79 19.98
C THR A 72 5.05 -1.47 18.76
N GLN A 73 4.07 -2.36 18.94
CA GLN A 73 3.39 -3.05 17.83
C GLN A 73 2.60 -2.07 16.95
N LEU A 74 1.96 -1.06 17.54
CA LEU A 74 1.26 0.00 16.80
C LEU A 74 2.25 0.78 15.91
N LYS A 75 3.40 1.19 16.47
CA LYS A 75 4.44 1.90 15.71
C LYS A 75 5.07 1.04 14.61
N GLN A 76 5.29 -0.25 14.87
CA GLN A 76 5.80 -1.18 13.86
C GLN A 76 4.81 -1.33 12.70
N SER A 77 3.53 -1.48 12.99
CA SER A 77 2.48 -1.61 11.98
C SER A 77 2.37 -0.33 11.14
N ARG A 78 2.39 0.83 11.80
CA ARG A 78 2.42 2.14 11.15
C ARG A 78 3.60 2.29 10.17
N ALA A 79 4.79 1.85 10.58
CA ALA A 79 5.99 1.88 9.75
C ALA A 79 5.94 0.88 8.58
N ALA A 80 5.22 -0.24 8.75
CA ALA A 80 4.96 -1.18 7.67
C ALA A 80 4.14 -0.51 6.54
N TYR A 81 3.13 0.29 6.91
CA TYR A 81 2.37 1.09 5.94
C TYR A 81 3.16 2.24 5.32
N ASP A 82 4.18 2.81 6.00
CA ASP A 82 5.15 3.72 5.34
C ASP A 82 5.93 3.03 4.24
N THR A 83 6.41 1.83 4.53
CA THR A 83 7.17 1.03 3.57
C THR A 83 6.30 0.67 2.37
N LEU A 84 5.07 0.21 2.61
CA LEU A 84 4.09 -0.12 1.57
C LEU A 84 3.81 1.08 0.65
N VAL A 85 3.44 2.24 1.21
CA VAL A 85 3.14 3.45 0.42
C VAL A 85 4.36 3.90 -0.38
N SER A 86 5.55 3.84 0.20
CA SER A 86 6.79 4.20 -0.47
C SER A 86 7.11 3.27 -1.64
N GLN A 87 6.99 1.96 -1.43
CA GLN A 87 7.21 0.93 -2.45
C GLN A 87 6.21 1.06 -3.60
N SER A 88 4.91 1.13 -3.30
CA SER A 88 3.86 1.34 -4.31
C SER A 88 4.09 2.62 -5.12
N ARG A 89 4.49 3.73 -4.48
CA ARG A 89 4.81 4.99 -5.18
C ARG A 89 6.01 4.85 -6.11
N ALA A 90 7.06 4.15 -5.66
CA ALA A 90 8.24 3.90 -6.47
C ALA A 90 7.96 2.93 -7.64
N ALA A 91 7.01 2.01 -7.48
CA ALA A 91 6.63 1.04 -8.51
C ALA A 91 5.85 1.68 -9.67
N GLN A 92 4.98 2.65 -9.40
CA GLN A 92 4.14 3.32 -10.42
C GLN A 92 4.90 3.81 -11.68
N PRO A 93 5.98 4.61 -11.59
CA PRO A 93 6.72 5.05 -12.77
C PRO A 93 7.41 3.90 -13.49
N THR A 94 7.91 2.91 -12.76
CA THR A 94 8.55 1.71 -13.31
C THR A 94 7.56 0.87 -14.12
N ILE A 95 6.38 0.61 -13.58
CA ILE A 95 5.29 -0.11 -14.26
C ILE A 95 4.90 0.60 -15.57
N ALA A 96 4.81 1.94 -15.54
CA ALA A 96 4.48 2.73 -16.73
C ALA A 96 5.59 2.67 -17.79
N ALA A 97 6.86 2.71 -17.39
CA ALA A 97 8.00 2.59 -18.29
C ALA A 97 8.09 1.19 -18.91
N ASP A 98 7.79 0.15 -18.14
CA ASP A 98 7.77 -1.24 -18.58
C ASP A 98 6.64 -1.49 -19.60
N ASP A 99 5.42 -1.00 -19.35
CA ASP A 99 4.30 -1.12 -20.31
C ASP A 99 4.61 -0.39 -21.63
N ALA A 100 5.17 0.83 -21.56
CA ALA A 100 5.58 1.58 -22.75
C ALA A 100 6.66 0.85 -23.56
N SER A 101 7.61 0.23 -22.88
CA SER A 101 8.68 -0.55 -23.51
C SER A 101 8.13 -1.80 -24.21
N LEU A 102 7.21 -2.52 -23.56
CA LEU A 102 6.54 -3.68 -24.15
C LEU A 102 5.65 -3.29 -25.33
N ALA A 103 4.90 -2.18 -25.23
CA ALA A 103 4.08 -1.67 -26.32
C ALA A 103 4.91 -1.32 -27.56
N SER A 104 6.06 -0.65 -27.35
CA SER A 104 7.00 -0.31 -28.42
C SER A 104 7.62 -1.55 -29.07
N ALA A 105 7.99 -2.55 -28.26
CA ALA A 105 8.49 -3.83 -28.75
C ALA A 105 7.42 -4.57 -29.58
N GLN A 106 6.18 -4.60 -29.11
CA GLN A 106 5.05 -5.23 -29.80
C GLN A 106 4.75 -4.54 -31.15
N ALA A 107 4.74 -3.20 -31.20
CA ALA A 107 4.52 -2.46 -32.44
C ALA A 107 5.60 -2.77 -33.50
N ARG A 108 6.87 -2.79 -33.09
CA ARG A 108 8.01 -3.12 -33.98
C ARG A 108 7.94 -4.54 -34.55
N LEU A 109 7.35 -5.50 -33.84
CA LEU A 109 7.15 -6.86 -34.36
C LEU A 109 6.07 -6.89 -35.45
N ASN A 110 5.01 -6.10 -35.30
CA ASN A 110 3.92 -6.00 -36.27
C ASN A 110 4.33 -5.26 -37.56
N ASP A 111 5.12 -4.18 -37.45
CA ASP A 111 5.59 -3.39 -38.60
C ASP A 111 6.52 -4.17 -39.55
N ASN A 112 7.18 -5.23 -39.05
CA ASN A 112 8.10 -6.08 -39.81
C ASN A 112 7.50 -7.46 -40.15
N SER A 113 6.18 -7.62 -39.98
CA SER A 113 5.44 -8.87 -40.24
C SER A 113 5.52 -9.35 -41.70
N TRP A 114 5.81 -8.44 -42.63
CA TRP A 114 5.98 -8.71 -44.05
C TRP A 114 7.36 -9.30 -44.42
N LEU A 115 8.40 -9.05 -43.62
CA LEU A 115 9.77 -9.58 -43.82
C LEU A 115 9.98 -10.98 -43.20
N THR A 116 8.96 -11.54 -42.56
CA THR A 116 9.12 -12.62 -41.57
C THR A 116 8.13 -13.78 -41.76
N LEU A 117 7.66 -13.99 -42.99
CA LEU A 117 6.70 -15.05 -43.36
C LEU A 117 7.04 -16.46 -42.83
N PHE A 118 8.33 -16.81 -42.71
CA PHE A 118 8.79 -18.11 -42.21
C PHE A 118 8.93 -18.22 -40.68
N SER A 119 8.86 -17.10 -39.94
CA SER A 119 8.97 -17.05 -38.47
C SER A 119 7.69 -16.53 -37.78
N ARG A 120 6.58 -16.41 -38.54
CA ARG A 120 5.28 -15.93 -38.05
C ARG A 120 4.82 -16.56 -36.74
N SER A 121 5.00 -17.87 -36.56
CA SER A 121 4.61 -18.56 -35.31
C SER A 121 5.39 -18.05 -34.10
N SER A 122 6.71 -17.88 -34.22
CA SER A 122 7.57 -17.35 -33.15
C SER A 122 7.30 -15.88 -32.84
N LEU A 123 7.02 -15.06 -33.86
CA LEU A 123 6.66 -13.65 -33.70
C LEU A 123 5.29 -13.46 -33.06
N ASN A 124 4.30 -14.25 -33.47
CA ASN A 124 2.98 -14.25 -32.86
C ASN A 124 3.06 -14.65 -31.39
N ASN A 125 3.91 -15.63 -31.08
CA ASN A 125 4.12 -16.08 -29.72
C ASN A 125 4.80 -15.00 -28.83
N ALA A 126 5.86 -14.36 -29.34
CA ALA A 126 6.50 -13.24 -28.65
C ALA A 126 5.54 -12.05 -28.47
N SER A 127 4.72 -11.73 -29.47
CA SER A 127 3.69 -10.69 -29.35
C SER A 127 2.60 -11.07 -28.34
N ALA A 128 2.18 -12.34 -28.28
CA ALA A 128 1.19 -12.81 -27.32
C ALA A 128 1.74 -12.72 -25.89
N LYS A 129 2.99 -13.15 -25.69
CA LYS A 129 3.72 -13.01 -24.42
C LYS A 129 3.76 -11.56 -23.95
N MET A 130 4.19 -10.63 -24.79
CA MET A 130 4.20 -9.19 -24.47
C MET A 130 2.80 -8.67 -24.16
N GLY A 131 1.76 -9.14 -24.87
CA GLY A 131 0.38 -8.78 -24.59
C GLY A 131 -0.09 -9.22 -23.20
N HIS A 132 0.30 -10.41 -22.76
CA HIS A 132 0.01 -10.92 -21.41
C HIS A 132 0.77 -10.13 -20.33
N GLU A 133 2.05 -9.85 -20.53
CA GLU A 133 2.84 -9.05 -19.59
C GLU A 133 2.26 -7.64 -19.40
N ARG A 134 1.82 -6.99 -20.48
CA ARG A 134 1.17 -5.68 -20.40
C ARG A 134 -0.14 -5.70 -19.61
N LYS A 135 -0.94 -6.76 -19.74
CA LYS A 135 -2.15 -6.94 -18.92
C LYS A 135 -1.82 -7.13 -17.44
N ALA A 136 -0.77 -7.88 -17.14
CA ALA A 136 -0.29 -8.01 -15.77
C ALA A 136 0.19 -6.65 -15.21
N LEU A 137 0.95 -5.88 -15.99
CA LEU A 137 1.38 -4.53 -15.59
C LEU A 137 0.19 -3.58 -15.38
N ALA A 138 -0.88 -3.70 -16.17
CA ALA A 138 -2.09 -2.92 -15.96
C ALA A 138 -2.77 -3.25 -14.62
N ALA A 139 -2.86 -4.54 -14.27
CA ALA A 139 -3.37 -4.96 -12.95
C ALA A 139 -2.46 -4.47 -11.82
N ALA A 140 -1.14 -4.62 -11.95
CA ALA A 140 -0.17 -4.12 -10.97
C ALA A 140 -0.26 -2.60 -10.77
N LYS A 141 -0.49 -1.84 -11.84
CA LYS A 141 -0.68 -0.39 -11.77
C LYS A 141 -1.94 -0.02 -10.98
N ALA A 142 -3.03 -0.73 -11.19
CA ALA A 142 -4.25 -0.52 -10.42
C ALA A 142 -4.02 -0.82 -8.94
N ILE A 143 -3.47 -2.01 -8.64
CA ILE A 143 -3.25 -2.42 -7.24
C ILE A 143 -2.31 -1.47 -6.51
N THR A 144 -1.15 -1.14 -7.07
CA THR A 144 -0.19 -0.21 -6.42
C THR A 144 -0.79 1.20 -6.27
N GLY A 145 -1.64 1.65 -7.19
CA GLY A 145 -2.36 2.92 -7.05
C GLY A 145 -3.36 2.92 -5.89
N ASP A 146 -4.06 1.81 -5.71
CA ASP A 146 -5.01 1.59 -4.63
C ASP A 146 -4.29 1.44 -3.28
N LEU A 147 -3.18 0.70 -3.23
CA LEU A 147 -2.36 0.48 -2.02
C LEU A 147 -1.73 1.77 -1.50
N ILE A 148 -1.46 2.77 -2.35
CA ILE A 148 -1.05 4.11 -1.88
C ILE A 148 -2.16 4.75 -1.05
N GLN A 149 -3.40 4.69 -1.54
CA GLN A 149 -4.55 5.29 -0.86
C GLN A 149 -4.90 4.53 0.41
N LEU A 150 -4.99 3.20 0.31
CA LEU A 150 -5.29 2.31 1.43
C LEU A 150 -4.19 2.37 2.49
N GLY A 151 -2.92 2.36 2.07
CA GLY A 151 -1.79 2.53 2.97
C GLY A 151 -1.85 3.86 3.69
N THR A 152 -2.09 4.97 2.97
CA THR A 152 -2.23 6.31 3.58
C THR A 152 -3.38 6.37 4.59
N PHE A 153 -4.50 5.70 4.31
CA PHE A 153 -5.58 5.52 5.28
C PHE A 153 -5.09 4.81 6.55
N TYR A 154 -4.44 3.66 6.42
CA TYR A 154 -3.95 2.90 7.57
C TYR A 154 -2.87 3.64 8.36
N GLN A 155 -2.03 4.45 7.71
CA GLN A 155 -1.10 5.34 8.40
C GLN A 155 -1.83 6.25 9.39
N ALA A 156 -2.86 6.98 8.93
CA ALA A 156 -3.66 7.84 9.78
C ALA A 156 -4.45 7.05 10.85
N PHE A 157 -4.93 5.86 10.50
CA PHE A 157 -5.60 4.99 11.46
C PHE A 157 -4.64 4.57 12.59
N TYR A 158 -3.44 4.11 12.29
CA TYR A 158 -2.46 3.74 13.31
C TYR A 158 -1.94 4.94 14.10
N ASP A 159 -1.80 6.12 13.46
CA ASP A 159 -1.49 7.37 14.18
C ASP A 159 -2.56 7.63 15.26
N SER A 160 -3.85 7.45 14.95
CA SER A 160 -4.94 7.58 15.94
C SER A 160 -4.88 6.52 17.07
N LEU A 161 -4.46 5.29 16.79
CA LEU A 161 -4.29 4.27 17.83
C LEU A 161 -3.10 4.57 18.76
N ILE A 162 -2.02 5.13 18.20
CA ILE A 162 -0.84 5.57 18.98
C ILE A 162 -1.22 6.74 19.90
N ASP A 163 -2.06 7.65 19.42
CA ASP A 163 -2.58 8.74 20.24
C ASP A 163 -3.53 8.24 21.34
N LEU A 164 -4.34 7.21 21.07
CA LEU A 164 -5.16 6.55 22.08
C LEU A 164 -4.31 5.90 23.18
N ASP A 165 -3.22 5.21 22.82
CA ASP A 165 -2.26 4.65 23.78
C ASP A 165 -1.60 5.76 24.64
N THR A 166 -1.24 6.87 24.00
CA THR A 166 -0.68 8.05 24.69
C THR A 166 -1.70 8.65 25.66
N LEU A 167 -2.93 8.87 25.20
CA LEU A 167 -4.05 9.34 26.01
C LEU A 167 -4.28 8.46 27.23
N SER A 168 -4.38 7.14 27.01
CA SER A 168 -4.58 6.14 28.06
C SER A 168 -3.43 6.17 29.09
N THR A 169 -2.18 6.22 28.62
CA THR A 169 -1.00 6.31 29.49
C THR A 169 -1.03 7.55 30.36
N LYS A 170 -1.37 8.71 29.78
CA LYS A 170 -1.48 9.98 30.52
C LYS A 170 -2.62 9.96 31.53
N ALA A 171 -3.79 9.45 31.14
CA ALA A 171 -4.94 9.33 32.02
C ALA A 171 -4.64 8.40 33.21
N GLN A 172 -4.01 7.23 32.98
CA GLN A 172 -3.59 6.30 34.04
C GLN A 172 -2.55 6.92 35.00
N ALA A 173 -1.68 7.79 34.49
CA ALA A 173 -0.75 8.56 35.30
C ALA A 173 -1.40 9.75 36.05
N THR A 174 -2.73 9.92 35.96
CA THR A 174 -3.47 11.09 36.51
C THR A 174 -2.97 12.43 35.93
N ASP A 175 -2.28 12.40 34.79
CA ASP A 175 -1.86 13.59 34.04
C ASP A 175 -3.01 14.03 33.13
N PHE A 176 -4.10 14.54 33.73
CA PHE A 176 -5.31 14.90 32.97
C PHE A 176 -5.09 16.05 32.00
N THR A 177 -4.18 16.98 32.30
CA THR A 177 -3.77 18.03 31.36
C THR A 177 -3.04 17.43 30.15
N GLY A 178 -2.12 16.49 30.38
CA GLY A 178 -1.45 15.75 29.31
C GLY A 178 -2.41 14.87 28.50
N ALA A 179 -3.39 14.26 29.15
CA ALA A 179 -4.45 13.49 28.51
C ALA A 179 -5.35 14.38 27.63
N ALA A 180 -5.75 15.55 28.11
CA ALA A 180 -6.51 16.53 27.34
C ALA A 180 -5.73 17.06 26.13
N ALA A 181 -4.41 17.19 26.22
CA ALA A 181 -3.58 17.51 25.06
C ALA A 181 -3.58 16.34 24.04
N ALA A 182 -3.39 15.11 24.50
CA ALA A 182 -3.39 13.92 23.64
C ALA A 182 -4.73 13.68 22.93
N ILE A 183 -5.86 14.02 23.56
CA ILE A 183 -7.17 13.86 22.95
C ILE A 183 -7.38 14.76 21.72
N THR A 184 -6.72 15.90 21.70
CA THR A 184 -6.80 16.83 20.56
C THR A 184 -6.14 16.23 19.33
N THR A 185 -4.95 15.63 19.50
CA THR A 185 -4.25 14.91 18.43
C THR A 185 -5.04 13.69 17.98
N LEU A 186 -5.54 12.89 18.94
CA LEU A 186 -6.39 11.73 18.65
C LEU A 186 -7.58 12.10 17.75
N LYS A 187 -8.32 13.16 18.10
CA LYS A 187 -9.46 13.62 17.30
C LYS A 187 -9.04 14.04 15.89
N ALA A 188 -7.89 14.70 15.74
CA ALA A 188 -7.39 15.13 14.44
C ALA A 188 -7.02 13.94 13.55
N ASP A 189 -6.36 12.92 14.10
CA ASP A 189 -5.95 11.74 13.33
C ASP A 189 -7.13 10.81 13.01
N ILE A 190 -8.13 10.69 13.89
CA ILE A 190 -9.41 10.04 13.55
C ILE A 190 -10.09 10.77 12.40
N ALA A 191 -10.20 12.10 12.46
CA ALA A 191 -10.83 12.89 11.40
C ALA A 191 -10.10 12.72 10.05
N LYS A 192 -8.77 12.67 10.07
CA LYS A 192 -7.95 12.36 8.90
C LYS A 192 -8.21 10.96 8.36
N SER A 193 -8.30 9.95 9.24
CA SER A 193 -8.65 8.58 8.83
C SER A 193 -10.05 8.51 8.21
N ILE A 194 -11.04 9.23 8.76
CA ILE A 194 -12.39 9.36 8.17
C ILE A 194 -12.33 9.98 6.77
N GLN A 195 -11.53 11.02 6.56
CA GLN A 195 -11.37 11.63 5.23
C GLN A 195 -10.78 10.65 4.21
N LEU A 196 -9.92 9.74 4.66
CA LEU A 196 -9.26 8.74 3.83
C LEU A 196 -10.06 7.42 3.71
N SER A 197 -11.19 7.30 4.42
CA SER A 197 -12.00 6.07 4.47
C SER A 197 -12.68 5.69 3.16
N SER A 198 -12.57 6.53 2.12
CA SER A 198 -13.00 6.22 0.76
C SER A 198 -11.92 5.54 -0.09
N ALA A 199 -10.78 5.15 0.51
CA ALA A 199 -9.75 4.42 -0.22
C ALA A 199 -10.33 3.13 -0.85
N PRO A 200 -9.90 2.74 -2.05
CA PRO A 200 -10.35 1.51 -2.70
C PRO A 200 -10.17 0.30 -1.78
N GLY A 201 -11.14 -0.62 -1.81
CA GLY A 201 -11.13 -1.83 -1.01
C GLY A 201 -11.56 -1.67 0.45
N LEU A 202 -11.66 -0.46 0.99
CA LEU A 202 -12.21 -0.27 2.34
C LEU A 202 -13.72 -0.55 2.37
N PRO A 203 -14.19 -1.36 3.32
CA PRO A 203 -15.62 -1.60 3.49
C PRO A 203 -16.29 -0.36 4.11
N PRO A 204 -17.57 -0.07 3.78
CA PRO A 204 -18.31 1.05 4.38
C PRO A 204 -18.34 1.02 5.91
N GLU A 205 -18.33 -0.19 6.48
CA GLU A 205 -18.27 -0.44 7.92
C GLU A 205 -17.08 0.25 8.59
N MET A 206 -15.94 0.39 7.90
CA MET A 206 -14.74 1.04 8.44
C MET A 206 -15.00 2.53 8.74
N LYS A 207 -15.78 3.22 7.90
CA LYS A 207 -16.14 4.61 8.15
C LYS A 207 -17.09 4.74 9.34
N LEU A 208 -18.01 3.79 9.51
CA LEU A 208 -18.92 3.75 10.66
C LEU A 208 -18.13 3.53 11.96
N PHE A 209 -17.22 2.56 11.96
CA PHE A 209 -16.28 2.32 13.06
C PHE A 209 -15.51 3.58 13.44
N LEU A 210 -14.91 4.29 12.48
CA LEU A 210 -14.16 5.52 12.76
C LEU A 210 -15.05 6.66 13.27
N THR A 211 -16.30 6.72 12.83
CA THR A 211 -17.27 7.72 13.32
C THR A 211 -17.63 7.44 14.78
N ASP A 212 -17.78 6.17 15.15
CA ASP A 212 -17.99 5.78 16.55
C ASP A 212 -16.73 5.98 17.38
N PHE A 213 -15.55 5.74 16.82
CA PHE A 213 -14.29 6.05 17.48
C PHE A 213 -14.10 7.57 17.71
N GLN A 214 -14.54 8.40 16.76
CA GLN A 214 -14.57 9.85 16.93
C GLN A 214 -15.50 10.26 18.07
N THR A 215 -16.63 9.57 18.23
CA THR A 215 -17.60 9.80 19.32
C THR A 215 -16.98 9.44 20.67
N LEU A 216 -16.35 8.26 20.77
CA LEU A 216 -15.58 7.86 21.96
C LEU A 216 -14.55 8.92 22.37
N ALA A 217 -13.75 9.41 21.40
CA ALA A 217 -12.76 10.43 21.68
C ALA A 217 -13.39 11.77 22.13
N VAL A 218 -14.62 12.08 21.69
CA VAL A 218 -15.36 13.26 22.16
C VAL A 218 -15.83 13.06 23.60
N ASP A 219 -16.46 11.94 23.91
CA ASP A 219 -17.05 11.68 25.22
C ASP A 219 -15.99 11.41 26.30
N PHE A 220 -14.87 10.79 25.94
CA PHE A 220 -13.71 10.71 26.84
C PHE A 220 -13.13 12.10 27.17
N GLY A 221 -13.23 13.06 26.24
CA GLY A 221 -12.83 14.44 26.48
C GLY A 221 -13.70 15.13 27.52
N LYS A 222 -15.01 14.93 27.44
CA LYS A 222 -15.95 15.43 28.44
C LYS A 222 -15.67 14.83 29.82
N LEU A 223 -15.40 13.52 29.87
CA LEU A 223 -15.02 12.84 31.10
C LEU A 223 -13.76 13.47 31.73
N LEU A 224 -12.73 13.76 30.94
CA LEU A 224 -11.53 14.45 31.42
C LEU A 224 -11.83 15.86 31.92
N ASP A 225 -12.63 16.63 31.18
CA ASP A 225 -13.01 17.99 31.56
C ASP A 225 -13.79 18.00 32.89
N ALA A 226 -14.73 17.07 33.06
CA ALA A 226 -15.49 16.91 34.31
C ALA A 226 -14.57 16.50 35.48
N ALA A 227 -13.61 15.60 35.24
CA ALA A 227 -12.62 15.20 36.24
C ALA A 227 -11.72 16.37 36.67
N ILE A 228 -11.24 17.17 35.70
CA ILE A 228 -10.43 18.37 35.97
C ILE A 228 -11.24 19.43 36.75
N ALA A 229 -12.52 19.59 36.42
CA ALA A 229 -13.42 20.53 37.09
C ALA A 229 -13.89 20.05 38.48
N GLY A 230 -13.62 18.79 38.85
CA GLY A 230 -14.15 18.18 40.08
C GLY A 230 -15.66 17.93 40.05
N ASP A 231 -16.27 17.89 38.85
CA ASP A 231 -17.69 17.61 38.67
C ASP A 231 -17.96 16.10 38.69
N SER A 232 -18.20 15.57 39.88
CA SER A 232 -18.44 14.13 40.08
C SER A 232 -19.72 13.62 39.38
N ASN A 233 -20.75 14.47 39.24
CA ASN A 233 -21.98 14.09 38.57
C ASN A 233 -21.78 14.05 37.05
N GLY A 234 -21.12 15.08 36.50
CA GLY A 234 -20.71 15.11 35.09
C GLY A 234 -19.82 13.92 34.74
N ALA A 235 -18.78 13.67 35.53
CA ALA A 235 -17.87 12.55 35.32
C ALA A 235 -18.57 11.18 35.35
N SER A 236 -19.57 10.99 36.23
CA SER A 236 -20.35 9.74 36.25
C SER A 236 -21.24 9.57 35.01
N ALA A 237 -21.80 10.66 34.48
CA ALA A 237 -22.59 10.62 33.24
C ALA A 237 -21.70 10.36 32.03
N ASP A 238 -20.56 11.06 31.92
CA ASP A 238 -19.62 10.91 30.81
C ASP A 238 -18.94 9.53 30.82
N LEU A 239 -18.67 8.94 31.99
CA LEU A 239 -18.18 7.57 32.08
C LEU A 239 -19.15 6.56 31.46
N LYS A 240 -20.46 6.72 31.68
CA LYS A 240 -21.47 5.85 31.05
C LYS A 240 -21.53 6.01 29.54
N ALA A 241 -21.31 7.23 29.04
CA ALA A 241 -21.23 7.49 27.61
C ALA A 241 -20.00 6.79 27.00
N VAL A 242 -18.83 6.94 27.64
CA VAL A 242 -17.60 6.23 27.27
C VAL A 242 -17.80 4.71 27.26
N ASP A 243 -18.42 4.13 28.28
CA ASP A 243 -18.70 2.68 28.33
C ASP A 243 -19.64 2.22 27.20
N ALA A 244 -20.64 3.03 26.86
CA ALA A 244 -21.54 2.76 25.74
C ALA A 244 -20.81 2.80 24.40
N ASP A 245 -19.93 3.77 24.20
CA ASP A 245 -19.10 3.89 23.00
C ASP A 245 -18.11 2.73 22.87
N ILE A 246 -17.44 2.33 23.96
CA ILE A 246 -16.56 1.15 23.98
C ILE A 246 -17.34 -0.11 23.60
N THR A 247 -18.54 -0.29 24.15
CA THR A 247 -19.41 -1.43 23.83
C THR A 247 -19.80 -1.43 22.34
N LYS A 248 -20.14 -0.25 21.80
CA LYS A 248 -20.49 -0.09 20.39
C LYS A 248 -19.30 -0.39 19.46
N ILE A 249 -18.13 0.17 19.76
CA ILE A 249 -16.89 -0.08 19.01
C ILE A 249 -16.52 -1.57 19.07
N GLY A 250 -16.66 -2.21 20.23
CA GLY A 250 -16.41 -3.64 20.41
C GLY A 250 -17.38 -4.57 19.67
N SER A 251 -18.49 -4.04 19.14
CA SER A 251 -19.46 -4.82 18.35
C SER A 251 -19.10 -4.94 16.87
N TYR A 252 -18.13 -4.14 16.40
CA TYR A 252 -17.68 -4.20 15.01
C TYR A 252 -16.84 -5.46 14.74
N ASP A 253 -17.16 -6.14 13.65
CA ASP A 253 -16.43 -7.32 13.18
C ASP A 253 -15.20 -6.89 12.35
N THR A 254 -14.06 -6.71 13.03
CA THR A 254 -12.80 -6.34 12.40
C THR A 254 -12.25 -7.44 11.50
N ASP A 255 -12.58 -8.71 11.77
CA ASP A 255 -12.15 -9.84 10.94
C ASP A 255 -12.91 -9.83 9.61
N LYS A 256 -14.22 -9.57 9.65
CA LYS A 256 -15.03 -9.37 8.45
C LYS A 256 -14.51 -8.19 7.63
N MET A 257 -14.23 -7.05 8.26
CA MET A 257 -13.69 -5.89 7.54
C MET A 257 -12.37 -6.22 6.83
N SER A 258 -11.43 -6.89 7.52
CA SER A 258 -10.18 -7.36 6.92
C SER A 258 -10.41 -8.36 5.78
N SER A 259 -11.38 -9.28 5.93
CA SER A 259 -11.72 -10.25 4.89
C SER A 259 -12.29 -9.60 3.63
N GLU A 260 -13.10 -8.54 3.77
CA GLU A 260 -13.69 -7.80 2.65
C GLU A 260 -12.61 -7.03 1.87
N ILE A 261 -11.62 -6.47 2.56
CA ILE A 261 -10.45 -5.85 1.93
C ILE A 261 -9.68 -6.88 1.11
N LYS A 262 -9.39 -8.06 1.68
CA LYS A 262 -8.70 -9.15 0.96
C LYS A 262 -9.51 -9.59 -0.27
N ALA A 263 -10.82 -9.78 -0.10
CA ALA A 263 -11.72 -10.17 -1.18
C ALA A 263 -11.78 -9.14 -2.32
N PHE A 264 -11.65 -7.85 -2.01
CA PHE A 264 -11.60 -6.78 -3.01
C PHE A 264 -10.36 -6.88 -3.91
N TYR A 265 -9.18 -7.13 -3.33
CA TYR A 265 -7.93 -7.19 -4.11
C TYR A 265 -7.68 -8.55 -4.78
N GLN A 266 -8.28 -9.64 -4.27
CA GLN A 266 -8.03 -10.98 -4.77
C GLN A 266 -8.22 -11.12 -6.30
N PRO A 267 -9.29 -10.60 -6.94
CA PRO A 267 -9.46 -10.72 -8.39
C PRO A 267 -8.37 -9.99 -9.19
N LEU A 268 -7.85 -8.87 -8.67
CA LEU A 268 -6.76 -8.13 -9.32
C LEU A 268 -5.45 -8.89 -9.21
N ILE A 269 -5.17 -9.47 -8.04
CA ILE A 269 -4.01 -10.34 -7.80
C ILE A 269 -4.09 -11.60 -8.68
N ASP A 270 -5.26 -12.22 -8.78
CA ASP A 270 -5.50 -13.39 -9.63
C ASP A 270 -5.30 -13.05 -11.10
N THR A 271 -5.75 -11.88 -11.54
CA THR A 271 -5.52 -11.39 -12.91
C THR A 271 -4.04 -11.20 -13.18
N PHE A 272 -3.32 -10.54 -12.28
CA PHE A 272 -1.87 -10.38 -12.36
C PHE A 272 -1.18 -11.75 -12.50
N ASN A 273 -1.41 -12.66 -11.55
CA ASN A 273 -0.80 -13.99 -11.52
C ASN A 273 -1.15 -14.83 -12.77
N SER A 274 -2.41 -14.79 -13.22
CA SER A 274 -2.89 -15.51 -14.40
C SER A 274 -2.22 -15.03 -15.68
N GLU A 275 -2.08 -13.71 -15.86
CA GLU A 275 -1.44 -13.13 -17.04
C GLU A 275 0.07 -13.41 -17.05
N ILE A 276 0.75 -13.39 -15.90
CA ILE A 276 2.15 -13.86 -15.80
C ILE A 276 2.28 -15.33 -16.18
N ALA A 277 1.39 -16.19 -15.68
CA ALA A 277 1.41 -17.61 -16.01
C ALA A 277 1.18 -17.86 -17.52
N LYS A 278 0.34 -17.07 -18.18
CA LYS A 278 0.14 -17.13 -19.64
C LYS A 278 1.37 -16.64 -20.40
N ALA A 279 1.99 -15.53 -19.97
CA ALA A 279 3.22 -15.02 -20.56
C ALA A 279 4.39 -16.03 -20.49
N ASN A 280 4.44 -16.84 -19.43
CA ASN A 280 5.47 -17.86 -19.25
C ASN A 280 5.23 -19.14 -20.07
N LYS A 281 4.00 -19.35 -20.56
CA LYS A 281 3.58 -20.53 -21.35
C LYS A 281 3.52 -20.26 -22.86
N ALA A 282 3.50 -18.98 -23.26
CA ALA A 282 3.67 -18.52 -24.63
C ALA A 282 5.13 -18.72 -25.04
#